data_AF-A0A9D2RUP8-F1
#
_entry.id   AF-A0A9D2RUP8-F1
#
_cell.length_a   1.000
_cell.length_b   1.000
_cell.length_c   1.000
_cell.angle_alpha   90.00
_cell.angle_beta   90.00
_cell.angle_gamma   90.00
#
_symmetry.space_group_name_H-M   'P 1'
#
loop_
_entity.id
_entity.type
_entity.pdbx_description
1 polymer ?
#
loop_
_entity_poly.entity_id
_entity_poly.type
_entity_poly.pdbx_seq_one_letter_code
_entity_poly.pdbx_strand_id
1 'polypeptide(L)' 'MQKRILSLLVDNTAGVLSRISGLFSRRGYNIDSLSAGVTADERFTRLTVV' A
#
# COMPACT_ATOMS: atom_id res chain seq x y z
N MET A 1 13.83 -16.16 0.82
CA MET A 1 12.59 -15.58 0.23
C MET A 1 12.99 -14.42 -0.66
N GLN A 2 12.42 -14.30 -1.85
CA GLN A 2 12.63 -13.14 -2.74
C GLN A 2 11.87 -11.93 -2.19
N LYS A 3 12.57 -10.82 -1.89
CA LYS A 3 11.90 -9.54 -1.56
C LYS A 3 11.21 -9.02 -2.81
N ARG A 4 9.95 -8.60 -2.69
CA ARG A 4 9.18 -8.01 -3.79
C ARG A 4 8.74 -6.62 -3.38
N ILE A 5 8.97 -5.65 -4.27
CA ILE A 5 8.54 -4.28 -4.03
C ILE A 5 7.36 -4.02 -4.97
N LEU A 6 6.24 -3.59 -4.39
CA LEU A 6 5.03 -3.23 -5.12
C LEU A 6 4.76 -1.74 -4.93
N SER A 7 4.69 -0.99 -6.04
CA SER A 7 4.23 0.39 -6.04
C SER A 7 2.79 0.45 -6.56
N LEU A 8 1.90 0.98 -5.73
CA LEU A 8 0.47 1.07 -5.97
C LEU A 8 0.09 2.55 -6.10
N LEU A 9 -0.71 2.88 -7.11
CA LEU A 9 -1.40 4.17 -7.21
C LEU A 9 -2.87 3.91 -6.88
N VAL A 10 -3.39 4.57 -5.86
CA VAL A 10 -4.76 4.34 -5.36
C VAL A 10 -5.48 5.66 -5.13
N ASP A 11 -6.81 5.62 -5.18
CA ASP A 11 -7.63 6.77 -4.81
C ASP A 11 -7.42 7.13 -3.33
N ASN A 12 -7.24 8.43 -3.06
CA ASN A 12 -7.00 8.98 -1.74
C ASN A 12 -8.31 9.08 -0.96
N THR A 13 -8.74 7.94 -0.41
CA THR A 13 -9.95 7.80 0.38
C THR A 13 -9.64 7.33 1.80
N ALA A 14 -10.50 7.71 2.74
CA ALA A 14 -10.33 7.32 4.14
C ALA A 14 -10.30 5.78 4.29
N GLY A 15 -9.32 5.28 5.03
CA GLY A 15 -9.16 3.84 5.29
C GLY A 15 -8.44 3.05 4.20
N VAL A 16 -7.92 3.70 3.14
CA VAL A 16 -7.18 3.01 2.08
C VAL A 16 -5.97 2.23 2.59
N LEU A 17 -5.22 2.77 3.57
CA LEU A 17 -4.07 2.11 4.17
C LEU A 17 -4.47 0.78 4.84
N SER A 18 -5.52 0.80 5.68
CA SER A 18 -6.04 -0.39 6.38
C SER A 18 -6.60 -1.43 5.41
N ARG A 19 -7.23 -0.97 4.32
CA ARG A 19 -7.72 -1.86 3.26
C ARG A 19 -6.56 -2.58 2.57
N ILE A 20 -5.51 -1.86 2.20
CA ILE A 20 -4.34 -2.44 1.52
C ILE A 20 -3.59 -3.39 2.45
N SER A 21 -3.26 -2.98 3.69
CA SER A 21 -2.57 -3.87 4.64
C SER A 21 -3.38 -5.14 4.92
N GLY A 22 -4.70 -5.00 5.10
CA GLY A 22 -5.61 -6.13 5.29
C GLY A 22 -5.64 -7.12 4.11
N LEU A 23 -5.49 -6.67 2.87
CA LEU A 23 -5.44 -7.57 1.69
C LEU A 23 -4.21 -8.47 1.69
N PHE A 24 -3.08 -7.99 2.19
CA PHE A 24 -1.86 -8.79 2.34
C PHE A 24 -1.98 -9.75 3.52
N SER A 25 -2.44 -9.26 4.69
CA SER A 25 -2.62 -10.10 5.88
C SER A 25 -3.63 -11.23 5.66
N ARG A 26 -4.73 -11.00 4.93
CA ARG A 26 -5.72 -12.03 4.58
C ARG A 26 -5.16 -13.17 3.74
N ARG A 27 -4.06 -12.92 3.01
CA ARG A 27 -3.35 -13.95 2.22
C ARG A 27 -2.16 -14.57 2.97
N GLY A 28 -1.95 -14.19 4.23
CA GLY A 28 -0.80 -14.64 5.02
C GLY A 28 0.54 -14.09 4.52
N TYR A 29 0.54 -12.97 3.79
CA TYR A 29 1.78 -12.31 3.38
C TYR A 29 2.29 -11.42 4.51
N ASN A 30 3.56 -11.57 4.83
CA ASN A 30 4.28 -10.63 5.69
C ASN A 30 4.61 -9.37 4.90
N ILE A 31 4.43 -8.22 5.54
CA ILE A 31 4.84 -6.92 5.04
C ILE A 31 6.09 -6.53 5.84
N ASP A 32 7.22 -6.35 5.16
CA ASP A 32 8.48 -5.88 5.76
C ASP A 32 8.42 -4.38 5.99
N SER A 33 7.88 -3.63 5.01
CA SER A 33 7.58 -2.21 5.19
C SER A 33 6.40 -1.75 4.31
N LEU A 34 5.71 -0.71 4.78
CA LEU A 34 4.61 -0.06 4.08
C LEU A 34 4.79 1.45 4.20
N SER A 35 4.83 2.15 3.07
CA SER A 35 4.88 3.60 3.02
C SER A 35 3.74 4.14 2.17
N ALA A 36 3.16 5.26 2.58
CA ALA A 36 2.07 5.93 1.88
C ALA A 36 2.31 7.43 1.83
N GLY A 37 2.03 8.05 0.68
CA GLY A 37 2.11 9.50 0.52
C GLY A 37 1.18 9.99 -0.59
N VAL A 38 0.51 11.12 -0.35
CA VAL A 38 -0.32 11.79 -1.34
C VAL A 38 0.58 12.25 -2.50
N THR A 39 0.12 12.10 -3.73
CA THR A 39 0.89 12.51 -4.91
C THR A 39 0.71 14.01 -5.19
N ALA A 40 1.30 14.52 -6.28
CA ALA A 40 1.02 15.88 -6.73
C ALA A 40 -0.46 16.10 -7.11
N ASP A 41 -1.16 15.03 -7.49
CA ASP A 41 -2.61 15.02 -7.62
C ASP A 41 -3.21 14.46 -6.32
N GLU A 42 -3.89 15.33 -5.55
CA GLU A 42 -4.45 15.00 -4.23
C GLU A 42 -5.51 13.90 -4.27
N ARG A 43 -6.06 13.61 -5.45
CA ARG A 43 -6.99 12.49 -5.66
C ARG A 43 -6.31 11.14 -5.50
N PHE A 44 -4.97 11.08 -5.61
CA PHE A 44 -4.22 9.84 -5.57
C PHE A 44 -3.17 9.81 -4.46
N THR A 45 -3.05 8.62 -3.86
CA THR A 45 -2.00 8.28 -2.90
C THR A 45 -1.13 7.19 -3.51
N ARG A 46 0.18 7.33 -3.40
CA ARG A 46 1.14 6.29 -3.77
C ARG A 46 1.48 5.48 -2.54
N LEU A 47 1.31 4.15 -2.64
CA LEU A 47 1.78 3.21 -1.61
C LEU A 47 2.93 2.38 -2.14
N THR A 48 3.90 2.12 -1.27
CA THR A 48 5.02 1.19 -1.53
C THR A 48 4.98 0.09 -0.47
N VAL A 49 4.95 -1.16 -0.91
CA VAL A 49 4.95 -2.36 -0.06
C VAL A 49 6.21 -3.15 -0.35
N VAL A 50 6.93 -3.55 0.70
CA VAL A 50 8.13 -4.40 0.64
C VAL A 50 7.91 -5.69 1.42
#